data_AF-A0A7Y0PG35-F1
#
_entry.id   AF-A0A7Y0PG35-F1
#
_cell.length_a   1.000
_cell.length_b   1.000
_cell.length_c   1.000
_cell.angle_alpha   90.00
_cell.angle_beta   90.00
_cell.angle_gamma   90.00
#
_symmetry.space_group_name_H-M   'P 1'
#
loop_
_entity.id
_entity.type
_entity.pdbx_description
1 polymer ?
#
loop_
_entity_poly.entity_id
_entity_poly.type
_entity_poly.pdbx_seq_one_letter_code
_entity_poly.pdbx_strand_id
1 'polypeptide(L)'
;MTTITVPLAPVRRWIGRTQSAHRERGATAGNIYFTVLFIAVVGGILHKQLAVVFWPTAPNASALAGGSLVAILFGLLYLALRRFGPLALSRPAASWLMQAPVSRRRLLLPSLRLAAIVAAIVAVLEGIAIIGHTAPRSLSGEVVALLGIGAGLVGVALLLVALAAQAGGRWGDAVDALISLLLAAGLVGLVTATARDQPLATTGWPGTSVLVPVIAGLALVVVVLSLLAVRHLARTPNDRILEASKTAGTLFDSAFGMEPSFLTDMIERRFWARRKLRSTRLPARLPALVAQDLLLVLRRRRRLLWLALATTLPVLLTSAPHWLVGVAVLIGLLPAAGTATGNLKTDAGNPGLLRMLGLSSRQAVLQRMVLPGVLAGVWAAVAMTVLQALDVLPAGPWWALGLVLGPVGAAAAVHRARVGFVRNELLPLDTPMGTVSPGPLVNLVIGPDMLLLGLPTLIEIGQGQPLSWLTVLTQLVVGLVGARAYLSGSTSPERVELKKA
;
A
#
# COMPACT_ATOMS: atom_id res chain seq x y z
N MET A 1 34.49 -28.28 -36.70
CA MET A 1 34.12 -27.80 -35.36
C MET A 1 33.75 -29.00 -34.51
N THR A 2 34.62 -29.39 -33.58
CA THR A 2 34.38 -30.49 -32.63
C THR A 2 33.50 -29.98 -31.49
N THR A 3 32.24 -30.41 -31.44
CA THR A 3 31.34 -30.14 -30.33
C THR A 3 31.80 -30.90 -29.09
N ILE A 4 32.45 -30.21 -28.16
CA ILE A 4 32.82 -30.76 -26.85
C ILE A 4 31.56 -30.84 -25.99
N THR A 5 31.13 -32.06 -25.65
CA THR A 5 30.01 -32.30 -24.74
C THR A 5 30.49 -32.20 -23.30
N VAL A 6 30.14 -31.11 -22.61
CA VAL A 6 30.47 -30.95 -21.17
C VAL A 6 29.39 -31.65 -20.33
N PRO A 7 29.76 -32.59 -19.42
CA PRO A 7 28.81 -33.21 -18.52
C PRO A 7 28.22 -32.18 -17.54
N LEU A 8 26.88 -32.06 -17.51
CA LEU A 8 26.18 -31.04 -16.72
C LEU A 8 26.15 -31.33 -15.21
N ALA A 9 26.26 -32.60 -14.80
CA ALA A 9 26.14 -33.00 -13.39
C ALA A 9 27.29 -32.48 -12.50
N PRO A 10 28.57 -32.52 -12.92
CA PRO A 10 29.67 -31.87 -12.22
C PRO A 10 29.49 -30.35 -12.07
N VAL A 11 29.09 -29.66 -13.15
CA VAL A 11 28.86 -28.21 -13.14
C VAL A 11 27.75 -27.84 -12.15
N ARG A 12 26.62 -28.57 -12.15
CA ARG A 12 25.53 -28.39 -11.18
C ARG A 12 25.97 -28.58 -9.73
N ARG A 13 26.79 -29.62 -9.48
CA ARG A 13 27.32 -29.89 -8.13
C ARG A 13 28.27 -28.78 -7.68
N TRP A 14 29.15 -28.31 -8.56
CA TRP A 14 30.05 -27.20 -8.28
C TRP A 14 29.28 -25.92 -7.95
N ILE A 15 28.34 -25.50 -8.80
CA ILE A 15 27.50 -24.30 -8.54
C ILE A 15 26.77 -24.43 -7.19
N GLY A 16 26.17 -25.59 -6.90
CA GLY A 16 25.48 -25.83 -5.64
C GLY A 16 26.39 -25.72 -4.41
N ARG A 17 27.62 -26.27 -4.49
CA ARG A 17 28.62 -26.15 -3.43
C ARG A 17 29.07 -24.71 -3.25
N THR A 18 29.39 -24.00 -4.34
CA THR A 18 29.82 -22.60 -4.29
C THR A 18 28.74 -21.69 -3.71
N GLN A 19 27.46 -21.89 -4.06
CA GLN A 19 26.34 -21.18 -3.45
C GLN A 19 26.20 -21.47 -1.96
N SER A 20 26.38 -22.73 -1.54
CA SER A 20 26.31 -23.10 -0.14
C SER A 20 27.49 -22.56 0.68
N ALA A 21 28.65 -22.38 0.05
CA ALA A 21 29.85 -21.82 0.66
C ALA A 21 29.78 -20.28 0.78
N HIS A 22 29.19 -19.59 -0.20
CA HIS A 22 28.97 -18.14 -0.16
C HIS A 22 27.75 -17.72 0.68
N ARG A 23 26.88 -18.65 1.09
CA ARG A 23 25.94 -18.39 2.18
C ARG A 23 26.75 -18.33 3.47
N GLU A 24 27.28 -17.15 3.79
CA GLU A 24 27.91 -16.89 5.07
C GLU A 24 26.92 -17.21 6.19
N ARG A 25 27.13 -18.36 6.82
CA ARG A 25 26.28 -18.86 7.92
C ARG A 25 26.28 -17.87 9.09
N GLY A 26 27.41 -17.17 9.30
CA GLY A 26 27.56 -16.12 10.32
C GLY A 26 26.66 -14.90 10.06
N ALA A 27 26.72 -14.31 8.86
CA ALA A 27 25.87 -13.18 8.49
C ALA A 27 24.37 -13.55 8.52
N THR A 28 24.04 -14.78 8.10
CA THR A 28 22.65 -15.26 8.12
C THR A 28 22.13 -15.45 9.56
N ALA A 29 22.93 -16.02 10.45
CA ALA A 29 22.58 -16.19 11.86
C ALA A 29 22.46 -14.83 12.58
N GLY A 30 23.39 -13.90 12.32
CA GLY A 30 23.33 -12.53 12.83
C GLY A 30 22.06 -11.79 12.40
N ASN A 31 21.68 -11.90 11.12
CA ASN A 31 20.45 -11.29 10.62
C ASN A 31 19.18 -11.92 11.24
N ILE A 32 19.15 -13.23 11.42
CA ILE A 32 18.04 -13.91 12.10
C ILE A 32 17.94 -13.45 13.55
N TYR A 33 19.06 -13.44 14.27
CA TYR A 33 19.13 -12.96 15.64
C TYR A 33 18.62 -11.52 15.75
N PHE A 34 19.12 -10.61 14.92
CA PHE A 34 18.70 -9.22 14.90
C PHE A 34 17.21 -9.08 14.57
N THR A 35 16.71 -9.83 13.59
CA THR A 35 15.28 -9.80 13.22
C THR A 35 14.39 -10.26 14.37
N VAL A 36 14.75 -11.37 15.02
CA VAL A 36 13.99 -11.91 16.16
C VAL A 36 14.02 -10.94 17.34
N LEU A 37 15.21 -10.40 17.67
CA LEU A 37 15.37 -9.40 18.72
C LEU A 37 14.56 -8.14 18.43
N PHE A 38 14.61 -7.64 17.19
CA PHE A 38 13.85 -6.46 16.77
C PHE A 38 12.34 -6.70 16.90
N ILE A 39 11.83 -7.85 16.44
CA ILE A 39 10.42 -8.22 16.61
C ILE A 39 10.05 -8.31 18.09
N ALA A 40 10.90 -8.88 18.94
CA ALA A 40 10.65 -9.00 20.36
C ALA A 40 10.62 -7.62 21.06
N VAL A 41 11.57 -6.74 20.75
CA VAL A 41 11.65 -5.39 21.34
C VAL A 41 10.50 -4.52 20.87
N VAL A 42 10.29 -4.38 19.56
CA VAL A 42 9.20 -3.57 19.00
C VAL A 42 7.85 -4.14 19.39
N GLY A 43 7.70 -5.47 19.35
CA GLY A 43 6.52 -6.17 19.82
C GLY A 43 6.25 -5.90 21.30
N GLY A 44 7.27 -5.97 22.16
CA GLY A 44 7.17 -5.65 23.58
C GLY A 44 6.76 -4.20 23.84
N ILE A 45 7.28 -3.24 23.06
CA ILE A 45 6.91 -1.81 23.17
C ILE A 45 5.46 -1.58 22.71
N LEU A 46 5.04 -2.22 21.61
CA LEU A 46 3.76 -1.95 20.96
C LEU A 46 2.63 -2.92 21.33
N HIS A 47 2.89 -3.95 22.16
CA HIS A 47 1.93 -5.04 22.36
C HIS A 47 0.57 -4.54 22.88
N LYS A 48 0.54 -3.53 23.75
CA LYS A 48 -0.72 -2.99 24.29
C LYS A 48 -1.52 -2.28 23.20
N GLN A 49 -0.87 -1.46 22.39
CA GLN A 49 -1.51 -0.76 21.28
C GLN A 49 -1.98 -1.75 20.21
N LEU A 50 -1.15 -2.73 19.87
CA LEU A 50 -1.50 -3.80 18.94
C LEU A 50 -2.65 -4.66 19.49
N ALA A 51 -2.66 -4.99 20.77
CA ALA A 51 -3.74 -5.77 21.38
C ALA A 51 -5.09 -5.04 21.28
N VAL A 52 -5.13 -3.73 21.51
CA VAL A 52 -6.37 -2.94 21.35
C VAL A 52 -6.90 -2.98 19.92
N VAL A 53 -6.01 -2.99 18.93
CA VAL A 53 -6.38 -3.02 17.51
C VAL A 53 -6.79 -4.43 17.05
N PHE A 54 -6.00 -5.46 17.38
CA PHE A 54 -6.25 -6.82 16.90
C PHE A 54 -7.26 -7.60 17.77
N TRP A 55 -7.42 -7.23 19.03
CA TRP A 55 -8.22 -7.95 20.02
C TRP A 55 -8.83 -6.99 21.05
N PRO A 56 -9.83 -6.17 20.65
CA PRO A 56 -10.47 -5.19 21.55
C PRO A 56 -11.08 -5.85 22.79
N THR A 57 -11.41 -5.10 23.84
CA THR A 57 -11.96 -5.71 25.08
C THR A 57 -13.32 -6.39 24.85
N ALA A 58 -14.17 -5.81 24.00
CA ALA A 58 -15.44 -6.37 23.58
C ALA A 58 -15.51 -6.48 22.04
N PRO A 59 -16.27 -7.44 21.48
CA PRO A 59 -16.55 -7.46 20.05
C PRO A 59 -17.34 -6.20 19.68
N ASN A 60 -16.98 -5.61 18.54
CA ASN A 60 -17.52 -4.35 18.06
C ASN A 60 -17.94 -4.42 16.58
N ALA A 61 -17.97 -5.62 16.00
CA ALA A 61 -18.36 -5.86 14.61
C ALA A 61 -19.54 -6.82 14.51
N SER A 62 -20.49 -6.49 13.64
CA SER A 62 -21.57 -7.39 13.23
C SER A 62 -21.07 -8.50 12.30
N ALA A 63 -21.91 -9.49 12.00
CA ALA A 63 -21.55 -10.59 11.10
C ALA A 63 -21.25 -10.08 9.68
N LEU A 64 -21.99 -9.07 9.22
CA LEU A 64 -21.73 -8.41 7.93
C LEU A 64 -20.39 -7.66 7.94
N ALA A 65 -20.07 -6.95 9.03
CA ALA A 65 -18.77 -6.31 9.17
C ALA A 65 -17.62 -7.34 9.19
N GLY A 66 -17.80 -8.47 9.87
CA GLY A 66 -16.87 -9.60 9.86
C GLY A 66 -16.61 -10.15 8.45
N GLY A 67 -17.66 -10.49 7.71
CA GLY A 67 -17.55 -10.95 6.33
C GLY A 67 -16.94 -9.89 5.40
N SER A 68 -17.22 -8.61 5.65
CA SER A 68 -16.63 -7.48 4.94
C SER A 68 -15.12 -7.37 5.18
N LEU A 69 -14.68 -7.52 6.44
CA LEU A 69 -13.26 -7.53 6.79
C LEU A 69 -12.52 -8.72 6.15
N VAL A 70 -13.15 -9.90 6.08
CA VAL A 70 -12.60 -11.04 5.32
C VAL A 70 -12.36 -10.66 3.86
N ALA A 71 -13.37 -10.10 3.18
CA ALA A 71 -13.24 -9.71 1.78
C ALA A 71 -12.17 -8.64 1.55
N ILE A 72 -12.04 -7.68 2.47
CA ILE A 72 -11.05 -6.60 2.41
C ILE A 72 -9.64 -7.15 2.64
N LEU A 73 -9.40 -7.82 3.77
CA LEU A 73 -8.06 -8.22 4.20
C LEU A 73 -7.48 -9.29 3.28
N PHE A 74 -8.20 -10.40 3.06
CA PHE A 74 -7.75 -11.46 2.17
C PHE A 74 -7.72 -11.01 0.70
N GLY A 75 -8.58 -10.07 0.31
CA GLY A 75 -8.54 -9.44 -1.01
C GLY A 75 -7.28 -8.60 -1.22
N LEU A 76 -6.90 -7.80 -0.22
CA LEU A 76 -5.64 -7.04 -0.22
C LEU A 76 -4.43 -7.98 -0.22
N LEU A 77 -4.43 -9.04 0.59
CA LEU A 77 -3.39 -10.05 0.61
C LEU A 77 -3.18 -10.66 -0.79
N TYR A 78 -4.25 -11.12 -1.44
CA TYR A 78 -4.15 -11.67 -2.79
C TYR A 78 -3.62 -10.65 -3.81
N LEU A 79 -4.13 -9.42 -3.80
CA LEU A 79 -3.70 -8.36 -4.73
C LEU A 79 -2.23 -7.99 -4.51
N ALA A 80 -1.77 -7.99 -3.25
CA ALA A 80 -0.38 -7.79 -2.88
C ALA A 80 0.49 -8.93 -3.44
N LEU A 81 0.10 -10.20 -3.21
CA LEU A 81 0.78 -11.37 -3.75
C LEU A 81 0.88 -11.33 -5.28
N ARG A 82 -0.22 -10.99 -5.98
CA ARG A 82 -0.23 -10.79 -7.43
C ARG A 82 0.69 -9.67 -7.90
N ARG A 83 0.82 -8.61 -7.11
CA ARG A 83 1.66 -7.45 -7.47
C ARG A 83 3.14 -7.75 -7.31
N PHE A 84 3.52 -8.41 -6.21
CA PHE A 84 4.90 -8.79 -5.91
C PHE A 84 5.39 -9.97 -6.75
N GLY A 85 4.48 -10.90 -7.07
CA GLY A 85 4.80 -12.15 -7.75
C GLY A 85 5.33 -13.18 -6.76
N PRO A 86 4.58 -14.28 -6.48
CA PRO A 86 4.98 -15.34 -5.55
C PRO A 86 6.38 -15.92 -5.81
N LEU A 87 6.82 -15.91 -7.06
CA LEU A 87 8.16 -16.36 -7.46
C LEU A 87 9.03 -15.18 -7.86
N ALA A 88 9.73 -14.63 -6.88
CA ALA A 88 10.79 -13.66 -7.10
C ALA A 88 12.15 -14.28 -6.76
N LEU A 89 13.16 -13.96 -7.57
CA LEU A 89 14.57 -14.23 -7.30
C LEU A 89 15.28 -12.91 -7.00
N SER A 90 16.42 -12.99 -6.30
CA SER A 90 17.31 -11.84 -6.20
C SER A 90 17.82 -11.45 -7.59
N ARG A 91 18.16 -10.18 -7.82
CA ARG A 91 18.67 -9.72 -9.12
C ARG A 91 19.87 -10.53 -9.63
N PRO A 92 20.88 -10.87 -8.81
CA PRO A 92 21.98 -11.71 -9.25
C PRO A 92 21.53 -13.13 -9.62
N ALA A 93 20.59 -13.71 -8.86
CA ALA A 93 20.04 -15.02 -9.18
C ALA A 93 19.23 -15.00 -10.49
N ALA A 94 18.48 -13.93 -10.72
CA ALA A 94 17.70 -13.71 -11.92
C ALA A 94 18.58 -13.51 -13.17
N SER A 95 19.72 -12.80 -13.07
CA SER A 95 20.61 -12.57 -14.20
C SER A 95 21.52 -13.75 -14.51
N TRP A 96 22.08 -14.40 -13.48
CA TRP A 96 23.11 -15.43 -13.64
C TRP A 96 22.56 -16.86 -13.54
N LEU A 97 21.73 -17.15 -12.54
CA LEU A 97 21.30 -18.53 -12.25
C LEU A 97 20.15 -19.00 -13.12
N MET A 98 19.32 -18.08 -13.63
CA MET A 98 18.26 -18.43 -14.58
C MET A 98 18.82 -18.91 -15.93
N GLN A 99 20.00 -18.41 -16.31
CA GLN A 99 20.70 -18.80 -17.55
C GLN A 99 21.66 -19.98 -17.32
N ALA A 100 22.10 -20.19 -16.07
CA ALA A 100 22.94 -21.33 -15.71
C ALA A 100 22.18 -22.67 -15.83
N PRO A 101 22.89 -23.79 -16.09
CA PRO A 101 22.28 -25.11 -16.23
C PRO A 101 21.87 -25.72 -14.87
N VAL A 102 21.18 -24.97 -14.01
CA VAL A 102 20.68 -25.42 -12.70
C VAL A 102 19.23 -25.92 -12.78
N SER A 103 18.84 -26.81 -11.87
CA SER A 103 17.45 -27.26 -11.82
C SER A 103 16.54 -26.12 -11.34
N ARG A 104 15.66 -25.61 -12.23
CA ARG A 104 14.69 -24.53 -11.93
C ARG A 104 13.89 -24.78 -10.65
N ARG A 105 13.44 -26.01 -10.45
CA ARG A 105 12.69 -26.40 -9.25
C ARG A 105 13.47 -26.12 -7.96
N ARG A 106 14.76 -26.48 -7.89
CA ARG A 106 15.58 -26.22 -6.69
C ARG A 106 15.89 -24.74 -6.51
N LEU A 107 15.99 -23.98 -7.60
CA LEU A 107 16.22 -22.54 -7.55
C LEU A 107 15.00 -21.77 -7.00
N LEU A 108 13.79 -22.17 -7.40
CA LEU A 108 12.55 -21.45 -7.07
C LEU A 108 11.87 -21.92 -5.78
N LEU A 109 12.11 -23.17 -5.35
CA LEU A 109 11.45 -23.74 -4.18
C LEU A 109 11.69 -22.96 -2.87
N PRO A 110 12.89 -22.42 -2.58
CA PRO A 110 13.10 -21.60 -1.39
C PRO A 110 12.25 -20.33 -1.38
N SER A 111 12.11 -19.68 -2.55
CA SER A 111 11.28 -18.47 -2.71
C SER A 111 9.81 -18.78 -2.48
N LEU A 112 9.31 -19.90 -3.06
CA LEU A 112 7.94 -20.36 -2.84
C LEU A 112 7.66 -20.68 -1.35
N ARG A 113 8.60 -21.32 -0.65
CA ARG A 113 8.47 -21.61 0.79
C ARG A 113 8.41 -20.35 1.63
N LEU A 114 9.29 -19.38 1.35
CA LEU A 114 9.28 -18.10 2.05
C LEU A 114 7.95 -17.36 1.80
N ALA A 115 7.48 -17.31 0.56
CA ALA A 115 6.21 -16.69 0.22
C ALA A 115 5.03 -17.39 0.91
N ALA A 116 5.04 -18.71 1.03
CA ALA A 116 4.03 -19.49 1.75
C ALA A 116 4.02 -19.19 3.25
N ILE A 117 5.19 -19.12 3.88
CA ILE A 117 5.32 -18.78 5.30
C ILE A 117 4.81 -17.36 5.55
N VAL A 118 5.24 -16.39 4.74
CA VAL A 118 4.80 -14.99 4.87
C VAL A 118 3.30 -14.86 4.64
N ALA A 119 2.75 -15.48 3.60
CA ALA A 119 1.31 -15.45 3.33
C ALA A 119 0.50 -16.10 4.46
N ALA A 120 0.99 -17.22 5.03
CA ALA A 120 0.35 -17.86 6.17
C ALA A 120 0.36 -16.97 7.41
N ILE A 121 1.51 -16.36 7.75
CA ILE A 121 1.64 -15.47 8.92
C ILE A 121 0.71 -14.25 8.78
N VAL A 122 0.73 -13.58 7.62
CA VAL A 122 -0.13 -12.42 7.38
C VAL A 122 -1.61 -12.81 7.48
N ALA A 123 -2.01 -13.92 6.86
CA ALA A 123 -3.39 -14.38 6.92
C ALA A 123 -3.82 -14.83 8.33
N VAL A 124 -2.92 -15.42 9.13
CA VAL A 124 -3.18 -15.71 10.55
C VAL A 124 -3.45 -14.41 11.32
N LEU A 125 -2.63 -13.38 11.12
CA LEU A 125 -2.81 -12.08 11.77
C LEU A 125 -4.12 -11.41 11.34
N GLU A 126 -4.47 -11.46 10.05
CA GLU A 126 -5.74 -10.98 9.52
C GLU A 126 -6.93 -11.75 10.14
N GLY A 127 -6.84 -13.07 10.20
CA GLY A 127 -7.84 -13.93 10.82
C GLY A 127 -8.03 -13.62 12.30
N ILE A 128 -6.95 -13.47 13.06
CA ILE A 128 -6.98 -13.08 14.48
C ILE A 128 -7.64 -11.71 14.65
N ALA A 129 -7.32 -10.72 13.80
CA ALA A 129 -7.96 -9.40 13.84
C ALA A 129 -9.49 -9.51 13.64
N ILE A 130 -9.92 -10.27 12.62
CA ILE A 130 -11.33 -10.47 12.30
C ILE A 130 -12.06 -11.13 13.47
N ILE A 131 -11.50 -12.22 14.02
CA ILE A 131 -12.03 -12.92 15.18
C ILE A 131 -12.08 -11.97 16.39
N GLY A 132 -11.02 -11.20 16.60
CA GLY A 132 -10.95 -10.22 17.68
C GLY A 132 -12.09 -9.22 17.66
N HIS A 133 -12.48 -8.73 16.48
CA HIS A 133 -13.58 -7.77 16.34
C HIS A 133 -14.98 -8.39 16.38
N THR A 134 -15.13 -9.67 16.04
CA THR A 134 -16.44 -10.30 15.79
C THR A 134 -16.83 -11.33 16.85
N ALA A 135 -15.89 -12.09 17.39
CA ALA A 135 -16.17 -13.24 18.24
C ALA A 135 -16.45 -12.85 19.70
N PRO A 136 -17.36 -13.57 20.40
CA PRO A 136 -17.56 -13.40 21.83
C PRO A 136 -16.31 -13.83 22.61
N ARG A 137 -16.04 -13.16 23.75
CA ARG A 137 -14.85 -13.45 24.58
C ARG A 137 -14.94 -14.78 25.34
N SER A 138 -16.12 -15.39 25.41
CA SER A 138 -16.33 -16.74 25.95
C SER A 138 -15.91 -17.86 24.99
N LEU A 139 -15.54 -17.53 23.75
CA LEU A 139 -15.15 -18.50 22.75
C LEU A 139 -13.84 -19.18 23.17
N SER A 140 -13.79 -20.52 23.10
CA SER A 140 -12.67 -21.29 23.61
C SER A 140 -11.38 -20.98 22.82
N GLY A 141 -10.24 -20.97 23.52
CA GLY A 141 -8.94 -20.73 22.89
C GLY A 141 -8.62 -21.72 21.76
N GLU A 142 -9.14 -22.95 21.84
CA GLU A 142 -9.02 -23.96 20.79
C GLU A 142 -9.73 -23.55 19.49
N VAL A 143 -10.94 -22.99 19.58
CA VAL A 143 -11.69 -22.52 18.40
C VAL A 143 -10.97 -21.33 17.76
N VAL A 144 -10.44 -20.40 18.56
CA VAL A 144 -9.61 -19.28 18.05
C VAL A 144 -8.37 -19.80 17.33
N ALA A 145 -7.65 -20.76 17.92
CA ALA A 145 -6.46 -21.35 17.33
C ALA A 145 -6.78 -22.07 15.99
N LEU A 146 -7.86 -22.84 15.95
CA LEU A 146 -8.33 -23.52 14.75
C LEU A 146 -8.68 -22.53 13.64
N LEU A 147 -9.45 -21.48 13.94
CA LEU A 147 -9.78 -20.44 12.96
C LEU A 147 -8.54 -19.69 12.46
N GLY A 148 -7.57 -19.42 13.34
CA GLY A 148 -6.27 -18.86 12.97
C GLY A 148 -5.49 -19.77 12.00
N ILE A 149 -5.42 -21.07 12.28
CA ILE A 149 -4.82 -22.06 11.38
C ILE A 149 -5.56 -22.09 10.03
N GLY A 150 -6.90 -22.07 10.05
CA GLY A 150 -7.73 -21.99 8.85
C GLY A 150 -7.41 -20.76 8.00
N ALA A 151 -7.30 -19.58 8.64
CA ALA A 151 -6.89 -18.34 7.99
C ALA A 151 -5.50 -18.46 7.34
N GLY A 152 -4.52 -19.04 8.05
CA GLY A 152 -3.20 -19.33 7.50
C GLY A 152 -3.24 -20.22 6.25
N LEU A 153 -4.06 -21.26 6.26
CA LEU A 153 -4.27 -22.14 5.10
C LEU A 153 -4.93 -21.41 3.93
N VAL A 154 -5.90 -20.52 4.19
CA VAL A 154 -6.50 -19.65 3.17
C VAL A 154 -5.43 -18.73 2.56
N GLY A 155 -4.54 -18.15 3.37
CA GLY A 155 -3.41 -17.35 2.88
C GLY A 155 -2.51 -18.13 1.93
N VAL A 156 -2.17 -19.38 2.26
CA VAL A 156 -1.40 -20.26 1.38
C VAL A 156 -2.20 -20.63 0.11
N ALA A 157 -3.51 -20.87 0.22
CA ALA A 157 -4.35 -21.13 -0.94
C ALA A 157 -4.37 -19.93 -1.89
N LEU A 158 -4.52 -18.71 -1.39
CA LEU A 158 -4.47 -17.47 -2.18
C LEU A 158 -3.10 -17.28 -2.85
N LEU A 159 -2.00 -17.62 -2.16
CA LEU A 159 -0.67 -17.66 -2.76
C LEU A 159 -0.60 -18.62 -3.93
N LEU A 160 -1.14 -19.84 -3.80
CA LEU A 160 -1.14 -20.84 -4.86
C LEU A 160 -1.99 -20.41 -6.05
N VAL A 161 -3.12 -19.73 -5.82
CA VAL A 161 -3.92 -19.10 -6.88
C VAL A 161 -3.13 -17.98 -7.56
N ALA A 162 -2.50 -17.09 -6.80
CA ALA A 162 -1.67 -16.01 -7.34
C ALA A 162 -0.48 -16.56 -8.16
N LEU A 163 0.11 -17.67 -7.72
CA LEU A 163 1.19 -18.39 -8.40
C LEU A 163 0.72 -18.96 -9.73
N ALA A 164 -0.43 -19.63 -9.75
CA ALA A 164 -1.00 -20.18 -10.98
C ALA A 164 -1.39 -19.06 -11.96
N ALA A 165 -1.89 -17.93 -11.46
CA ALA A 165 -2.15 -16.74 -12.26
C ALA A 165 -0.85 -16.08 -12.78
N GLN A 166 0.26 -16.15 -12.03
CA GLN A 166 1.59 -15.70 -12.50
C GLN A 166 2.12 -16.57 -13.64
N ALA A 167 1.82 -17.88 -13.62
CA ALA A 167 2.33 -18.85 -14.60
C ALA A 167 1.74 -18.69 -16.02
N GLY A 168 0.77 -17.80 -16.25
CA GLY A 168 0.31 -17.42 -17.59
C GLY A 168 -1.14 -17.77 -17.94
N GLY A 169 -1.99 -18.07 -16.94
CA GLY A 169 -3.42 -18.30 -17.18
C GLY A 169 -4.17 -17.03 -17.59
N ARG A 170 -4.94 -17.09 -18.69
CA ARG A 170 -5.84 -15.99 -19.16
C ARG A 170 -6.91 -15.61 -18.12
N TRP A 171 -7.13 -16.46 -17.13
CA TRP A 171 -8.05 -16.26 -16.02
C TRP A 171 -7.51 -15.38 -14.89
N GLY A 172 -6.19 -15.12 -14.84
CA GLY A 172 -5.59 -14.35 -13.75
C GLY A 172 -6.15 -12.93 -13.64
N ASP A 173 -6.40 -12.28 -14.79
CA ASP A 173 -7.02 -10.95 -14.81
C ASP A 173 -8.49 -10.99 -14.36
N ALA A 174 -9.21 -12.08 -14.64
CA ALA A 174 -10.58 -12.28 -14.18
C ALA A 174 -10.64 -12.49 -12.66
N VAL A 175 -9.70 -13.24 -12.08
CA VAL A 175 -9.59 -13.40 -10.62
C VAL A 175 -9.19 -12.10 -9.95
N ASP A 176 -8.28 -11.32 -10.54
CA ASP A 176 -7.94 -9.98 -10.05
C ASP A 176 -9.15 -9.04 -10.06
N ALA A 177 -10.00 -9.12 -11.09
CA ALA A 177 -11.24 -8.37 -11.19
C ALA A 177 -12.27 -8.83 -10.14
N LEU A 178 -12.46 -10.14 -9.98
CA LEU A 178 -13.36 -10.72 -8.98
C LEU A 178 -12.95 -10.33 -7.57
N ILE A 179 -11.66 -10.45 -7.23
CA ILE A 179 -11.15 -10.07 -5.91
C ILE A 179 -11.22 -8.56 -5.69
N SER A 180 -10.97 -7.76 -6.73
CA SER A 180 -11.22 -6.31 -6.66
C SER A 180 -12.68 -5.98 -6.37
N LEU A 181 -13.62 -6.72 -6.98
CA LEU A 181 -15.05 -6.56 -6.76
C LEU A 181 -15.46 -7.00 -5.35
N LEU A 182 -14.94 -8.12 -4.85
CA LEU A 182 -15.18 -8.61 -3.49
C LEU A 182 -14.64 -7.62 -2.45
N LEU A 183 -13.43 -7.10 -2.65
CA LEU A 183 -12.86 -6.06 -1.79
C LEU A 183 -13.77 -4.81 -1.80
N ALA A 184 -14.24 -4.39 -2.97
CA ALA A 184 -15.17 -3.26 -3.07
C ALA A 184 -16.51 -3.54 -2.39
N ALA A 185 -17.07 -4.73 -2.56
CA ALA A 185 -18.27 -5.18 -1.87
C ALA A 185 -18.05 -5.24 -0.35
N GLY A 186 -16.86 -5.61 0.12
CA GLY A 186 -16.50 -5.57 1.53
C GLY A 186 -16.45 -4.15 2.08
N LEU A 187 -15.87 -3.19 1.34
CA LEU A 187 -15.87 -1.78 1.77
C LEU A 187 -17.29 -1.20 1.84
N VAL A 188 -18.15 -1.54 0.87
CA VAL A 188 -19.58 -1.18 0.92
C VAL A 188 -20.29 -1.89 2.08
N GLY A 189 -20.02 -3.19 2.26
CA GLY A 189 -20.58 -4.02 3.32
C GLY A 189 -20.29 -3.47 4.71
N LEU A 190 -19.06 -2.99 4.94
CA LEU A 190 -18.65 -2.34 6.17
C LEU A 190 -19.47 -1.07 6.43
N VAL A 191 -19.58 -0.18 5.45
CA VAL A 191 -20.39 1.05 5.56
C VAL A 191 -21.85 0.69 5.85
N THR A 192 -22.41 -0.32 5.17
CA THR A 192 -23.78 -0.75 5.42
C THR A 192 -23.99 -1.39 6.78
N ALA A 193 -22.97 -2.08 7.32
CA ALA A 193 -23.01 -2.65 8.65
C ALA A 193 -23.05 -1.56 9.73
N THR A 194 -22.23 -0.51 9.57
CA THR A 194 -22.24 0.66 10.45
C THR A 194 -23.53 1.46 10.33
N ALA A 195 -24.02 1.70 9.10
CA ALA A 195 -25.22 2.51 8.86
C ALA A 195 -26.52 1.89 9.38
N ARG A 196 -26.59 0.56 9.45
CA ARG A 196 -27.80 -0.17 9.86
C ARG A 196 -27.79 -0.62 11.31
N ASP A 197 -26.78 -0.21 12.08
CA ASP A 197 -26.56 -0.63 13.48
C ASP A 197 -26.83 -2.13 13.68
N GLN A 198 -26.21 -2.96 12.83
CA GLN A 198 -26.49 -4.39 12.83
C GLN A 198 -26.06 -5.05 14.14
N PRO A 199 -26.81 -6.05 14.63
CA PRO A 199 -26.46 -6.73 15.85
C PRO A 199 -25.06 -7.36 15.77
N LEU A 200 -24.33 -7.27 16.87
CA LEU A 200 -23.00 -7.84 17.02
C LEU A 200 -23.01 -9.35 16.74
N ALA A 201 -21.92 -9.87 16.18
CA ALA A 201 -21.79 -11.30 15.82
C ALA A 201 -21.53 -12.20 17.05
N THR A 202 -22.42 -12.16 18.04
CA THR A 202 -22.22 -12.86 19.33
C THR A 202 -22.64 -14.32 19.34
N THR A 203 -23.38 -14.78 18.32
CA THR A 203 -23.93 -16.14 18.24
C THR A 203 -23.62 -16.79 16.89
N GLY A 204 -23.78 -18.12 16.79
CA GLY A 204 -23.63 -18.86 15.53
C GLY A 204 -22.19 -19.23 15.15
N TRP A 205 -21.24 -19.14 16.08
CA TRP A 205 -19.86 -19.58 15.83
C TRP A 205 -19.76 -21.11 15.77
N PRO A 206 -19.06 -21.67 14.77
CA PRO A 206 -18.97 -23.11 14.61
C PRO A 206 -18.15 -23.75 15.74
N GLY A 207 -18.65 -24.85 16.29
CA GLY A 207 -17.95 -25.65 17.28
C GLY A 207 -16.74 -26.39 16.69
N THR A 208 -15.88 -26.91 17.57
CA THR A 208 -14.67 -27.67 17.20
C THR A 208 -15.00 -28.89 16.31
N SER A 209 -16.15 -29.54 16.55
CA SER A 209 -16.63 -30.69 15.76
C SER A 209 -16.84 -30.37 14.27
N VAL A 210 -17.20 -29.12 13.94
CA VAL A 210 -17.36 -28.66 12.55
C VAL A 210 -16.04 -28.10 12.00
N LEU A 211 -15.28 -27.36 12.82
CA LEU A 211 -14.05 -26.72 12.37
C LEU A 211 -12.94 -27.70 12.02
N VAL A 212 -12.74 -28.75 12.83
CA VAL A 212 -11.69 -29.75 12.61
C VAL A 212 -11.78 -30.40 11.23
N PRO A 213 -12.93 -30.98 10.79
CA PRO A 213 -13.00 -31.60 9.46
C PRO A 213 -12.88 -30.59 8.32
N VAL A 214 -13.41 -29.36 8.49
CA VAL A 214 -13.28 -28.29 7.47
C VAL A 214 -11.83 -27.87 7.29
N ILE A 215 -11.11 -27.63 8.37
CA ILE A 215 -9.69 -27.24 8.35
C ILE A 215 -8.82 -28.39 7.84
N ALA A 216 -9.12 -29.63 8.23
CA ALA A 216 -8.42 -30.80 7.72
C ALA A 216 -8.62 -30.98 6.20
N GLY A 217 -9.84 -30.79 5.70
CA GLY A 217 -10.13 -30.79 4.27
C GLY A 217 -9.40 -29.68 3.51
N LEU A 218 -9.39 -28.46 4.06
CA LEU A 218 -8.63 -27.35 3.49
C LEU A 218 -7.12 -27.62 3.48
N ALA A 219 -6.57 -28.18 4.57
CA ALA A 219 -5.17 -28.56 4.66
C ALA A 219 -4.80 -29.58 3.58
N LEU A 220 -5.65 -30.59 3.36
CA LEU A 220 -5.47 -31.58 2.29
C LEU A 220 -5.43 -30.90 0.91
N VAL A 221 -6.37 -30.00 0.63
CA VAL A 221 -6.40 -29.24 -0.64
C VAL A 221 -5.12 -28.41 -0.81
N VAL A 222 -4.70 -27.67 0.23
CA VAL A 222 -3.46 -26.87 0.20
C VAL A 222 -2.23 -27.73 -0.01
N VAL A 223 -2.14 -28.90 0.62
CA VAL A 223 -1.05 -29.86 0.42
C VAL A 223 -1.03 -30.36 -1.02
N VAL A 224 -2.17 -30.80 -1.57
CA VAL A 224 -2.27 -31.27 -2.96
C VAL A 224 -1.87 -30.16 -3.95
N LEU A 225 -2.42 -28.94 -3.79
CA LEU A 225 -2.09 -27.79 -4.64
C LEU A 225 -0.61 -27.38 -4.51
N SER A 226 -0.04 -27.47 -3.31
CA SER A 226 1.39 -27.20 -3.09
C SER A 226 2.27 -28.24 -3.80
N LEU A 227 1.91 -29.53 -3.75
CA LEU A 227 2.60 -30.58 -4.47
C LEU A 227 2.54 -30.37 -5.98
N LEU A 228 1.37 -29.98 -6.51
CA LEU A 228 1.20 -29.63 -7.92
C LEU A 228 2.02 -28.40 -8.31
N ALA A 229 1.99 -27.34 -7.50
CA ALA A 229 2.80 -26.14 -7.70
C ALA A 229 4.30 -26.47 -7.77
N VAL A 230 4.79 -27.32 -6.87
CA VAL A 230 6.18 -27.77 -6.84
C VAL A 230 6.55 -28.61 -8.07
N ARG A 231 5.61 -29.43 -8.59
CA ARG A 231 5.80 -30.19 -9.84
C ARG A 231 5.83 -29.28 -11.07
N HIS A 232 4.99 -28.25 -11.12
CA HIS A 232 4.89 -27.34 -12.25
C HIS A 232 5.85 -26.15 -12.19
N LEU A 233 6.59 -25.99 -11.10
CA LEU A 233 7.50 -24.87 -10.87
C LEU A 233 8.53 -24.64 -11.99
N ALA A 234 8.98 -25.73 -12.64
CA ALA A 234 9.94 -25.65 -13.74
C ALA A 234 9.34 -25.10 -15.04
N ARG A 235 8.01 -25.12 -15.18
CA ARG A 235 7.27 -24.68 -16.37
C ARG A 235 6.92 -23.19 -16.34
N THR A 236 7.15 -22.50 -15.22
CA THR A 236 6.86 -21.07 -15.11
C THR A 236 7.71 -20.27 -16.13
N PRO A 237 7.10 -19.38 -16.93
CA PRO A 237 7.81 -18.57 -17.92
C PRO A 237 8.87 -17.63 -17.29
N ASN A 238 10.00 -17.47 -17.98
CA ASN A 238 11.15 -16.69 -17.48
C ASN A 238 10.82 -15.20 -17.36
N ASP A 239 10.10 -14.63 -18.33
CA ASP A 239 9.66 -13.24 -18.35
C ASP A 239 8.86 -12.87 -17.09
N ARG A 240 8.01 -13.79 -16.62
CA ARG A 240 7.19 -13.60 -15.41
C ARG A 240 8.00 -13.65 -14.12
N ILE A 241 8.99 -14.53 -14.06
CA ILE A 241 9.93 -14.57 -12.92
C ILE A 241 10.80 -13.32 -12.91
N LEU A 242 11.28 -12.87 -14.07
CA LEU A 242 12.09 -11.66 -14.20
C LEU A 242 11.28 -10.39 -13.86
N GLU A 243 10.01 -10.31 -14.26
CA GLU A 243 9.13 -9.18 -13.89
C GLU A 243 8.89 -9.12 -12.37
N ALA A 244 8.61 -10.26 -11.74
CA ALA A 244 8.45 -10.36 -10.29
C ALA A 244 9.76 -10.02 -9.56
N SER A 245 10.89 -10.54 -10.04
CA SER A 245 12.22 -10.27 -9.48
C SER A 245 12.63 -8.80 -9.58
N LYS A 246 12.28 -8.12 -10.68
CA LYS A 246 12.47 -6.66 -10.82
C LYS A 246 11.63 -5.92 -9.79
N THR A 247 10.36 -6.30 -9.63
CA THR A 247 9.44 -5.64 -8.68
C THR A 247 9.92 -5.83 -7.25
N ALA A 248 10.20 -7.07 -6.83
CA ALA A 248 10.74 -7.40 -5.52
C ALA A 248 12.08 -6.72 -5.28
N GLY A 249 12.99 -6.72 -6.26
CA GLY A 249 14.29 -6.06 -6.18
C GLY A 249 14.15 -4.54 -6.00
N THR A 250 13.23 -3.87 -6.70
CA THR A 250 12.97 -2.44 -6.50
C THR A 250 12.38 -2.17 -5.11
N LEU A 251 11.52 -3.06 -4.58
CA LEU A 251 11.00 -2.95 -3.22
C LEU A 251 12.08 -3.10 -2.16
N PHE A 252 12.96 -4.09 -2.32
CA PHE A 252 14.10 -4.27 -1.44
C PHE A 252 15.02 -3.05 -1.49
N ASP A 253 15.35 -2.54 -2.67
CA ASP A 253 16.16 -1.32 -2.79
C ASP A 253 15.46 -0.11 -2.16
N SER A 254 14.13 0.00 -2.30
CA SER A 254 13.35 1.09 -1.70
C SER A 254 13.33 0.97 -0.18
N ALA A 255 13.28 -0.24 0.37
CA ALA A 255 13.28 -0.49 1.81
C ALA A 255 14.68 -0.31 2.41
N PHE A 256 15.70 -0.97 1.84
CA PHE A 256 17.09 -0.90 2.32
C PHE A 256 17.73 0.47 2.07
N GLY A 257 17.50 1.07 0.90
CA GLY A 257 17.93 2.43 0.60
C GLY A 257 17.03 3.49 1.23
N MET A 258 15.96 3.08 1.93
CA MET A 258 14.92 3.95 2.48
C MET A 258 14.45 5.02 1.48
N GLU A 259 14.34 4.63 0.21
CA GLU A 259 13.98 5.47 -0.92
C GLU A 259 12.64 5.03 -1.54
N PRO A 260 11.50 5.39 -0.91
CA PRO A 260 10.16 5.03 -1.41
C PRO A 260 9.83 5.67 -2.77
N SER A 261 10.62 6.65 -3.21
CA SER A 261 10.46 7.32 -4.50
C SER A 261 10.55 6.34 -5.68
N PHE A 262 11.38 5.29 -5.56
CA PHE A 262 11.52 4.26 -6.59
C PHE A 262 10.25 3.43 -6.80
N LEU A 263 9.48 3.17 -5.74
CA LEU A 263 8.20 2.46 -5.86
C LEU A 263 7.19 3.26 -6.65
N THR A 264 7.05 4.55 -6.31
CA THR A 264 6.12 5.43 -7.01
C THR A 264 6.47 5.55 -8.49
N ASP A 265 7.76 5.67 -8.84
CA ASP A 265 8.22 5.72 -10.23
C ASP A 265 8.04 4.39 -10.97
N MET A 266 8.33 3.27 -10.32
CA MET A 266 8.12 1.94 -10.89
C MET A 266 6.65 1.71 -11.21
N ILE A 267 5.74 2.06 -10.29
CA ILE A 267 4.30 1.92 -10.47
C ILE A 267 3.83 2.78 -11.66
N GLU A 268 4.29 4.03 -11.72
CA GLU A 268 3.93 4.99 -12.74
C GLU A 268 4.43 4.56 -14.13
N ARG A 269 5.71 4.19 -14.26
CA ARG A 269 6.29 3.68 -15.51
C ARG A 269 5.56 2.43 -15.99
N ARG A 270 5.26 1.49 -15.09
CA ARG A 270 4.52 0.25 -15.44
C ARG A 270 3.10 0.53 -15.91
N PHE A 271 2.43 1.54 -15.33
CA PHE A 271 1.09 1.94 -15.74
C PHE A 271 1.07 2.46 -17.19
N TRP A 272 2.04 3.30 -17.56
CA TRP A 272 2.11 3.89 -18.90
C TRP A 272 2.72 2.96 -19.95
N ALA A 273 3.70 2.12 -19.60
CA ALA A 273 4.41 1.25 -20.53
C ALA A 273 3.50 0.28 -21.30
N ARG A 274 2.34 -0.09 -20.75
CA ARG A 274 1.41 -1.05 -21.35
C ARG A 274 0.26 -0.40 -22.14
N ARG A 275 0.24 0.93 -22.26
CA ARG A 275 -0.90 1.66 -22.83
C ARG A 275 -0.51 2.42 -24.09
N LYS A 276 -1.30 2.25 -25.15
CA LYS A 276 -1.25 3.10 -26.34
C LYS A 276 -2.04 4.38 -26.06
N LEU A 277 -1.37 5.53 -26.10
CA LEU A 277 -2.00 6.82 -25.85
C LEU A 277 -2.46 7.43 -27.18
N ARG A 278 -3.72 7.86 -27.24
CA ARG A 278 -4.23 8.68 -28.35
C ARG A 278 -4.02 10.15 -28.03
N SER A 279 -3.68 10.95 -29.04
CA SER A 279 -3.68 12.41 -28.92
C SER A 279 -5.12 12.88 -28.71
N THR A 280 -5.32 13.79 -27.75
CA THR A 280 -6.62 14.38 -27.43
C THR A 280 -6.43 15.87 -27.30
N ARG A 281 -7.29 16.67 -27.92
CA ARG A 281 -7.24 18.13 -27.80
C ARG A 281 -7.47 18.54 -26.35
N LEU A 282 -6.66 19.47 -25.87
CA LEU A 282 -6.82 20.06 -24.55
C LEU A 282 -7.95 21.08 -24.57
N PRO A 283 -8.80 21.15 -23.53
CA PRO A 283 -9.80 22.22 -23.41
C PRO A 283 -9.13 23.60 -23.37
N ALA A 284 -9.44 24.45 -24.35
CA ALA A 284 -8.79 25.75 -24.53
C ALA A 284 -9.04 26.76 -23.38
N ARG A 285 -10.08 26.53 -22.57
CA ARG A 285 -10.45 27.41 -21.43
C ARG A 285 -9.63 27.14 -20.16
N LEU A 286 -8.90 26.01 -20.10
CA LEU A 286 -8.10 25.65 -18.95
C LEU A 286 -6.63 25.97 -19.22
N PRO A 287 -5.85 26.39 -18.20
CA PRO A 287 -4.41 26.49 -18.33
C PRO A 287 -3.81 25.15 -18.77
N ALA A 288 -2.79 25.19 -19.64
CA ALA A 288 -2.28 24.00 -20.33
C ALA A 288 -1.89 22.85 -19.37
N LEU A 289 -1.25 23.16 -18.23
CA LEU A 289 -0.84 22.14 -17.27
C LEU A 289 -2.03 21.55 -16.49
N VAL A 290 -3.04 22.38 -16.15
CA VAL A 290 -4.29 21.92 -15.52
C VAL A 290 -5.04 20.99 -16.46
N ALA A 291 -5.16 21.38 -17.73
CA ALA A 291 -5.81 20.58 -18.77
C ALA A 291 -5.08 19.23 -18.97
N GLN A 292 -3.75 19.24 -18.98
CA GLN A 292 -2.93 18.03 -19.09
C GLN A 292 -3.18 17.08 -17.91
N ASP A 293 -3.12 17.59 -16.68
CA ASP A 293 -3.33 16.78 -15.48
C ASP A 293 -4.74 16.19 -15.46
N LEU A 294 -5.75 16.99 -15.83
CA LEU A 294 -7.14 16.54 -15.93
C LEU A 294 -7.28 15.37 -16.91
N LEU A 295 -6.69 15.49 -18.10
CA LEU A 295 -6.71 14.40 -19.08
C LEU A 295 -6.04 13.12 -18.55
N LEU A 296 -4.90 13.22 -17.87
CA LEU A 296 -4.21 12.04 -17.33
C LEU A 296 -4.98 11.40 -16.19
N VAL A 297 -5.59 12.19 -15.30
CA VAL A 297 -6.44 11.70 -14.22
C VAL A 297 -7.67 10.98 -14.78
N LEU A 298 -8.34 11.56 -15.79
CA LEU A 298 -9.49 10.93 -16.44
C LEU A 298 -9.14 9.63 -17.17
N ARG A 299 -7.88 9.46 -17.62
CA ARG A 299 -7.37 8.19 -18.19
C ARG A 299 -7.15 7.11 -17.11
N ARG A 300 -7.19 7.47 -15.83
CA ARG A 300 -7.03 6.57 -14.67
C ARG A 300 -8.36 6.27 -13.97
N ARG A 301 -9.43 6.01 -14.72
CA ARG A 301 -10.78 5.71 -14.19
C ARG A 301 -10.78 4.70 -13.04
N ARG A 302 -10.05 3.59 -13.17
CA ARG A 302 -9.95 2.58 -12.09
C ARG A 302 -9.31 3.16 -10.81
N ARG A 303 -8.32 4.05 -10.92
CA ARG A 303 -7.71 4.73 -9.76
C ARG A 303 -8.69 5.71 -9.13
N LEU A 304 -9.52 6.39 -9.93
CA LEU A 304 -10.59 7.26 -9.42
C LEU A 304 -11.69 6.48 -8.71
N LEU A 305 -12.09 5.32 -9.23
CA LEU A 305 -13.04 4.43 -8.54
C LEU A 305 -12.47 3.95 -7.21
N TRP A 306 -11.20 3.50 -7.19
CA TRP A 306 -10.52 3.14 -5.95
C TRP A 306 -10.37 4.30 -4.98
N LEU A 307 -10.14 5.51 -5.50
CA LEU A 307 -10.05 6.71 -4.68
C LEU A 307 -11.40 7.06 -4.05
N ALA A 308 -12.48 7.01 -4.82
CA ALA A 308 -13.84 7.21 -4.33
C ALA A 308 -14.19 6.17 -3.26
N LEU A 309 -13.87 4.90 -3.51
CA LEU A 309 -14.09 3.83 -2.55
C LEU A 309 -13.21 3.99 -1.30
N ALA A 310 -11.99 4.53 -1.42
CA ALA A 310 -11.12 4.79 -0.28
C ALA A 310 -11.68 5.83 0.69
N THR A 311 -12.70 6.62 0.31
CA THR A 311 -13.41 7.53 1.23
C THR A 311 -14.10 6.80 2.38
N THR A 312 -14.32 5.48 2.25
CA THR A 312 -14.89 4.65 3.31
C THR A 312 -13.84 4.13 4.28
N LEU A 313 -12.54 4.30 4.02
CA LEU A 313 -11.49 3.80 4.92
C LEU A 313 -11.53 4.42 6.33
N PRO A 314 -11.82 5.71 6.53
CA PRO A 314 -12.01 6.26 7.88
C PRO A 314 -13.12 5.57 8.67
N VAL A 315 -14.09 4.92 8.01
CA VAL A 315 -15.16 4.15 8.66
C VAL A 315 -14.62 2.91 9.38
N LEU A 316 -13.44 2.39 8.98
CA LEU A 316 -12.77 1.30 9.72
C LEU A 316 -12.31 1.73 11.12
N LEU A 317 -12.24 3.04 11.38
CA LEU A 317 -11.73 3.62 12.62
C LEU A 317 -12.84 4.21 13.49
N THR A 318 -14.11 3.92 13.22
CA THR A 318 -15.24 4.43 14.01
C THR A 318 -15.21 3.97 15.47
N SER A 319 -14.62 2.81 15.74
CA SER A 319 -14.42 2.31 17.10
C SER A 319 -13.15 2.86 17.77
N ALA A 320 -12.33 3.63 17.04
CA ALA A 320 -11.11 4.23 17.55
C ALA A 320 -11.39 5.65 18.07
N PRO A 321 -10.48 6.24 18.87
CA PRO A 321 -10.60 7.63 19.30
C PRO A 321 -10.78 8.57 18.10
N HIS A 322 -11.66 9.57 18.19
CA HIS A 322 -12.00 10.44 17.05
C HIS A 322 -10.77 11.16 16.44
N TRP A 323 -9.78 11.52 17.24
CA TRP A 323 -8.53 12.10 16.72
C TRP A 323 -7.84 11.19 15.70
N LEU A 324 -7.94 9.85 15.85
CA LEU A 324 -7.36 8.90 14.90
C LEU A 324 -8.13 8.90 13.57
N VAL A 325 -9.45 9.11 13.62
CA VAL A 325 -10.28 9.32 12.42
C VAL A 325 -9.82 10.59 11.71
N GLY A 326 -9.59 11.68 12.45
CA GLY A 326 -9.05 12.92 11.89
C GLY A 326 -7.67 12.73 11.24
N VAL A 327 -6.76 11.99 11.89
CA VAL A 327 -5.46 11.62 11.31
C VAL A 327 -5.63 10.82 10.02
N ALA A 328 -6.55 9.85 9.98
CA ALA A 328 -6.81 9.04 8.80
C ALA A 328 -7.37 9.88 7.63
N VAL A 329 -8.24 10.84 7.91
CA VAL A 329 -8.75 11.80 6.91
C VAL A 329 -7.59 12.65 6.35
N LEU A 330 -6.73 13.20 7.22
CA LEU A 330 -5.58 14.00 6.78
C LEU A 330 -4.58 13.18 5.96
N ILE A 331 -4.22 11.98 6.41
CA ILE A 331 -3.33 11.08 5.67
C ILE A 331 -3.95 10.70 4.32
N GLY A 332 -5.27 10.52 4.26
CA GLY A 332 -6.02 10.24 3.03
C GLY A 332 -5.94 11.35 1.96
N LEU A 333 -5.63 12.59 2.34
CA LEU A 333 -5.40 13.68 1.39
C LEU A 333 -4.19 13.40 0.48
N LEU A 334 -3.15 12.74 0.99
CA LEU A 334 -1.93 12.45 0.22
C LEU A 334 -2.17 11.51 -0.98
N PRO A 335 -2.76 10.31 -0.83
CA PRO A 335 -3.07 9.47 -1.98
C PRO A 335 -4.14 10.10 -2.89
N ALA A 336 -5.08 10.90 -2.35
CA ALA A 336 -6.07 11.63 -3.13
C ALA A 336 -5.44 12.66 -4.08
N ALA A 337 -4.71 13.61 -3.51
CA ALA A 337 -4.00 14.64 -4.28
C ALA A 337 -2.87 14.03 -5.15
N GLY A 338 -2.17 13.01 -4.64
CA GLY A 338 -1.11 12.28 -5.33
C GLY A 338 -1.55 11.48 -6.56
N THR A 339 -2.85 11.42 -6.85
CA THR A 339 -3.33 10.86 -8.11
C THR A 339 -3.03 11.74 -9.33
N ALA A 340 -2.83 13.05 -9.12
CA ALA A 340 -2.59 14.05 -10.16
C ALA A 340 -1.13 14.54 -10.25
N THR A 341 -0.25 14.16 -9.32
CA THR A 341 1.11 14.75 -9.21
C THR A 341 2.20 14.04 -10.02
N GLY A 342 1.87 13.02 -10.82
CA GLY A 342 2.86 12.24 -11.60
C GLY A 342 3.68 13.09 -12.58
N ASN A 343 3.05 14.04 -13.27
CA ASN A 343 3.73 14.95 -14.20
C ASN A 343 4.67 15.91 -13.47
N LEU A 344 4.25 16.41 -12.30
CA LEU A 344 5.02 17.37 -11.53
C LEU A 344 6.40 16.81 -11.13
N LYS A 345 6.49 15.50 -10.81
CA LYS A 345 7.77 14.84 -10.55
C LYS A 345 8.67 14.81 -11.78
N THR A 346 8.08 14.64 -12.96
CA THR A 346 8.80 14.63 -14.25
C THR A 346 9.26 16.04 -14.64
N ASP A 347 8.43 17.05 -14.42
CA ASP A 347 8.75 18.47 -14.62
C ASP A 347 9.88 18.92 -13.68
N ALA A 348 9.82 18.52 -12.40
CA ALA A 348 10.87 18.81 -11.42
C ALA A 348 12.21 18.12 -11.74
N GLY A 349 12.17 17.00 -12.47
CA GLY A 349 13.36 16.30 -12.95
C GLY A 349 13.92 16.84 -14.27
N ASN A 350 13.14 17.59 -15.05
CA ASN A 350 13.51 18.04 -16.40
C ASN A 350 13.20 19.53 -16.60
N PRO A 351 14.02 20.45 -16.06
CA PRO A 351 13.75 21.89 -16.11
C PRO A 351 13.66 22.45 -17.55
N GLY A 352 14.32 21.80 -18.52
CA GLY A 352 14.22 22.17 -19.93
C GLY A 352 12.80 22.09 -20.51
N LEU A 353 11.95 21.17 -20.01
CA LEU A 353 10.56 21.05 -20.47
C LEU A 353 9.74 22.30 -20.13
N LEU A 354 9.95 22.88 -18.95
CA LEU A 354 9.23 24.08 -18.52
C LEU A 354 9.69 25.33 -19.26
N ARG A 355 10.97 25.40 -19.63
CA ARG A 355 11.51 26.48 -20.47
C ARG A 355 10.84 26.53 -21.83
N MET A 356 10.56 25.37 -22.43
CA MET A 356 9.83 25.31 -23.71
C MET A 356 8.37 25.77 -23.62
N LEU A 357 7.77 25.74 -22.43
CA LEU A 357 6.40 26.18 -22.20
C LEU A 357 6.28 27.68 -21.90
N GLY A 358 7.40 28.39 -21.69
CA GLY A 358 7.41 29.81 -21.38
C GLY A 358 6.76 30.17 -20.03
N LEU A 359 6.57 29.20 -19.13
CA LEU A 359 5.97 29.41 -17.81
C LEU A 359 7.03 29.66 -16.75
N SER A 360 6.76 30.60 -15.83
CA SER A 360 7.58 30.72 -14.62
C SER A 360 7.34 29.54 -13.67
N SER A 361 8.32 29.28 -12.79
CA SER A 361 8.23 28.24 -11.77
C SER A 361 6.98 28.40 -10.91
N ARG A 362 6.63 29.65 -10.54
CA ARG A 362 5.42 29.95 -9.77
C ARG A 362 4.15 29.64 -10.55
N GLN A 363 4.07 30.03 -11.82
CA GLN A 363 2.90 29.74 -12.67
C GLN A 363 2.74 28.24 -12.88
N ALA A 364 3.84 27.52 -13.12
CA ALA A 364 3.83 26.08 -13.32
C ALA A 364 3.32 25.36 -12.07
N VAL A 365 3.87 25.65 -10.88
CA VAL A 365 3.42 25.01 -9.63
C VAL A 365 1.99 25.38 -9.29
N LEU A 366 1.58 26.65 -9.49
CA LEU A 366 0.21 27.08 -9.23
C LEU A 366 -0.79 26.29 -10.08
N GLN A 367 -0.54 26.14 -11.38
CA GLN A 367 -1.37 25.31 -12.26
C GLN A 367 -1.36 23.83 -11.81
N ARG A 368 -0.20 23.28 -11.44
CA ARG A 368 -0.04 21.89 -10.97
C ARG A 368 -0.68 21.64 -9.59
N MET A 369 -1.01 22.69 -8.81
CA MET A 369 -1.70 22.56 -7.52
C MET A 369 -3.22 22.43 -7.63
N VAL A 370 -3.82 22.93 -8.73
CA VAL A 370 -5.28 23.00 -8.88
C VAL A 370 -5.91 21.61 -8.79
N LEU A 371 -5.49 20.67 -9.64
CA LEU A 371 -6.13 19.36 -9.70
C LEU A 371 -5.87 18.50 -8.45
N PRO A 372 -4.65 18.42 -7.89
CA PRO A 372 -4.43 17.79 -6.60
C PRO A 372 -5.33 18.36 -5.50
N GLY A 373 -5.54 19.68 -5.47
CA GLY A 373 -6.41 20.34 -4.49
C GLY A 373 -7.88 19.99 -4.66
N VAL A 374 -8.39 19.99 -5.89
CA VAL A 374 -9.77 19.56 -6.17
C VAL A 374 -9.97 18.10 -5.76
N LEU A 375 -9.05 17.20 -6.10
CA LEU A 375 -9.17 15.78 -5.77
C LEU A 375 -9.10 15.51 -4.26
N ALA A 376 -8.20 16.19 -3.54
CA ALA A 376 -8.14 16.10 -2.08
C ALA A 376 -9.40 16.68 -1.42
N GLY A 377 -9.86 17.86 -1.86
CA GLY A 377 -11.03 18.52 -1.30
C GLY A 377 -12.31 17.71 -1.51
N VAL A 378 -12.54 17.23 -2.74
CA VAL A 378 -13.70 16.37 -3.05
C VAL A 378 -13.63 15.05 -2.29
N TRP A 379 -12.46 14.41 -2.22
CA TRP A 379 -12.30 13.17 -1.47
C TRP A 379 -12.60 13.36 0.02
N ALA A 380 -12.05 14.41 0.63
CA ALA A 380 -12.27 14.71 2.04
C ALA A 380 -13.73 15.10 2.32
N ALA A 381 -14.36 15.89 1.44
CA ALA A 381 -15.76 16.24 1.55
C ALA A 381 -16.64 14.98 1.55
N VAL A 382 -16.40 14.05 0.63
CA VAL A 382 -17.14 12.78 0.58
C VAL A 382 -16.88 11.94 1.83
N ALA A 383 -15.62 11.76 2.24
CA ALA A 383 -15.27 10.99 3.43
C ALA A 383 -15.94 11.55 4.70
N MET A 384 -15.88 12.86 4.89
CA MET A 384 -16.52 13.53 6.03
C MET A 384 -18.06 13.47 5.96
N THR A 385 -18.65 13.58 4.77
CA THR A 385 -20.10 13.41 4.59
C THR A 385 -20.54 12.00 4.94
N VAL A 386 -19.76 10.98 4.53
CA VAL A 386 -20.04 9.59 4.91
C VAL A 386 -19.94 9.40 6.42
N LEU A 387 -18.90 9.96 7.07
CA LEU A 387 -18.76 9.88 8.52
C LEU A 387 -19.91 10.59 9.27
N GLN A 388 -20.35 11.75 8.78
CA GLN A 388 -21.53 12.45 9.33
C GLN A 388 -22.81 11.65 9.11
N ALA A 389 -23.02 11.06 7.94
CA ALA A 389 -24.20 10.27 7.63
C ALA A 389 -24.28 8.94 8.43
N LEU A 390 -23.17 8.53 9.03
CA LEU A 390 -23.06 7.38 9.94
C LEU A 390 -23.09 7.79 11.42
N ASP A 391 -23.43 9.05 11.72
CA ASP A 391 -23.46 9.62 13.07
C ASP A 391 -22.13 9.51 13.85
N VAL A 392 -21.01 9.34 13.14
CA VAL A 392 -19.66 9.32 13.72
C VAL A 392 -19.19 10.74 14.02
N LEU A 393 -19.62 11.70 13.20
CA LEU A 393 -19.37 13.11 13.38
C LEU A 393 -20.66 13.83 13.80
N PRO A 394 -20.59 14.80 14.71
CA PRO A 394 -21.76 15.55 15.16
C PRO A 394 -22.36 16.43 14.05
N ALA A 395 -23.49 17.10 14.30
CA ALA A 395 -24.11 17.99 13.33
C ALA A 395 -23.17 19.14 12.91
N GLY A 396 -23.22 19.54 11.63
CA GLY A 396 -22.47 20.69 11.11
C GLY A 396 -22.02 20.55 9.64
N PRO A 397 -21.36 21.56 9.06
CA PRO A 397 -21.01 21.62 7.64
C PRO A 397 -19.72 20.85 7.30
N TRP A 398 -19.64 19.57 7.64
CA TRP A 398 -18.42 18.76 7.49
C TRP A 398 -17.99 18.59 6.03
N TRP A 399 -18.93 18.51 5.10
CA TRP A 399 -18.65 18.50 3.66
C TRP A 399 -17.87 19.75 3.23
N ALA A 400 -18.20 20.92 3.80
CA ALA A 400 -17.54 22.18 3.48
C ALA A 400 -16.12 22.21 4.07
N LEU A 401 -15.93 21.72 5.31
CA LEU A 401 -14.60 21.55 5.90
C LEU A 401 -13.72 20.65 5.03
N GLY A 402 -14.27 19.56 4.51
CA GLY A 402 -13.58 18.66 3.58
C GLY A 402 -13.14 19.36 2.29
N LEU A 403 -14.01 20.14 1.64
CA LEU A 403 -13.65 20.92 0.44
C LEU A 403 -12.51 21.89 0.71
N VAL A 404 -12.54 22.52 1.89
CA VAL A 404 -11.56 23.50 2.36
C VAL A 404 -10.19 22.88 2.67
N LEU A 405 -10.10 21.56 2.87
CA LEU A 405 -8.81 20.85 2.97
C LEU A 405 -8.10 20.67 1.62
N GLY A 406 -8.74 21.03 0.49
CA GLY A 406 -8.14 20.93 -0.83
C GLY A 406 -6.75 21.57 -0.94
N PRO A 407 -6.56 22.85 -0.55
CA PRO A 407 -5.25 23.51 -0.53
C PRO A 407 -4.21 22.79 0.34
N VAL A 408 -4.60 22.21 1.47
CA VAL A 408 -3.71 21.43 2.36
C VAL A 408 -3.21 20.18 1.64
N GLY A 409 -4.12 19.40 1.06
CA GLY A 409 -3.78 18.21 0.28
C GLY A 409 -2.94 18.54 -0.96
N ALA A 410 -3.23 19.67 -1.64
CA ALA A 410 -2.43 20.16 -2.76
C ALA A 410 -1.00 20.49 -2.34
N ALA A 411 -0.82 21.28 -1.28
CA ALA A 411 0.50 21.65 -0.77
C ALA A 411 1.30 20.41 -0.37
N ALA A 412 0.69 19.48 0.37
CA ALA A 412 1.31 18.23 0.79
C ALA A 412 1.77 17.35 -0.39
N ALA A 413 0.88 17.10 -1.36
CA ALA A 413 1.21 16.25 -2.49
C ALA A 413 2.18 16.90 -3.48
N VAL A 414 2.08 18.21 -3.71
CA VAL A 414 3.02 18.96 -4.55
C VAL A 414 4.39 19.05 -3.90
N HIS A 415 4.44 19.28 -2.58
CA HIS A 415 5.69 19.25 -1.83
C HIS A 415 6.34 17.88 -1.96
N ARG A 416 5.57 16.81 -1.72
CA ARG A 416 6.02 15.42 -1.88
C ARG A 416 6.54 15.10 -3.27
N ALA A 417 5.86 15.57 -4.32
CA ALA A 417 6.21 15.24 -5.69
C ALA A 417 7.49 15.94 -6.18
N ARG A 418 7.87 17.05 -5.55
CA ARG A 418 9.04 17.87 -5.92
C ARG A 418 10.34 17.52 -5.19
N VAL A 419 10.30 16.65 -4.16
CA VAL A 419 11.45 16.37 -3.27
C VAL A 419 12.69 15.84 -4.00
N GLY A 420 12.52 15.23 -5.17
CA GLY A 420 13.63 14.61 -5.90
C GLY A 420 14.08 13.30 -5.24
N PHE A 421 15.35 12.94 -5.45
CA PHE A 421 15.96 11.77 -4.81
C PHE A 421 16.28 12.05 -3.34
N VAL A 422 16.42 10.97 -2.57
CA VAL A 422 16.84 11.05 -1.17
C VAL A 422 18.22 11.70 -1.06
N ARG A 423 18.35 12.66 -0.14
CA ARG A 423 19.58 13.39 0.13
C ARG A 423 20.55 12.56 0.96
N ASN A 424 21.26 11.64 0.32
CA ASN A 424 22.24 10.77 0.97
C ASN A 424 23.55 11.50 1.32
N GLU A 425 23.70 12.74 0.86
CA GLU A 425 24.81 13.64 1.20
C GLU A 425 24.74 14.23 2.61
N LEU A 426 23.62 14.06 3.33
CA LEU A 426 23.53 14.52 4.72
C LEU A 426 24.42 13.68 5.64
N LEU A 427 25.05 14.34 6.62
CA LEU A 427 25.96 13.71 7.58
C LEU A 427 25.25 12.53 8.29
N PRO A 428 25.78 11.30 8.23
CA PRO A 428 25.23 10.17 8.97
C PRO A 428 25.23 10.45 10.46
N LEU A 429 24.13 10.10 11.14
CA LEU A 429 24.02 10.17 12.59
C LEU A 429 24.51 8.87 13.19
N ASP A 430 25.60 8.93 13.95
CA ASP A 430 26.06 7.78 14.74
C ASP A 430 25.15 7.62 15.96
N THR A 431 24.36 6.54 15.97
CA THR A 431 23.57 6.15 17.13
C THR A 431 24.19 4.89 17.76
N PRO A 432 23.96 4.62 19.06
CA PRO A 432 24.38 3.36 19.68
C PRO A 432 23.84 2.11 18.96
N MET A 433 22.77 2.25 18.16
CA MET A 433 22.14 1.18 17.39
C MET A 433 22.64 1.11 15.94
N GLY A 434 23.62 1.93 15.55
CA GLY A 434 24.20 1.98 14.20
C GLY A 434 24.14 3.38 13.56
N THR A 435 24.76 3.51 12.40
CA THR A 435 24.75 4.74 11.61
C THR A 435 23.39 4.89 10.91
N VAL A 436 22.73 6.04 11.10
CA VAL A 436 21.46 6.36 10.46
C VAL A 436 21.67 7.53 9.51
N SER A 437 21.44 7.32 8.21
CA SER A 437 21.41 8.45 7.27
C SER A 437 20.13 9.27 7.50
N PRO A 438 20.23 10.58 7.78
CA PRO A 438 19.05 11.41 8.02
C PRO A 438 18.31 11.76 6.72
N GLY A 439 18.95 11.62 5.55
CA GLY A 439 18.35 11.88 4.24
C GLY A 439 17.01 11.18 4.03
N PRO A 440 16.94 9.86 4.21
CA PRO A 440 15.69 9.13 4.14
C PRO A 440 14.62 9.56 5.15
N LEU A 441 15.02 9.89 6.38
CA LEU A 441 14.10 10.35 7.43
C LEU A 441 13.46 11.69 7.05
N VAL A 442 14.29 12.64 6.60
CA VAL A 442 13.83 13.93 6.06
C VAL A 442 12.89 13.68 4.87
N ASN A 443 13.29 12.80 3.94
CA ASN A 443 12.44 12.47 2.81
C ASN A 443 11.11 11.85 3.25
N LEU A 444 11.03 11.01 4.30
CA LEU A 444 9.78 10.44 4.78
C LEU A 444 8.78 11.51 5.26
N VAL A 445 9.29 12.57 5.88
CA VAL A 445 8.50 13.66 6.47
C VAL A 445 8.07 14.68 5.42
N ILE A 446 8.84 14.87 4.34
CA ILE A 446 8.49 15.85 3.30
C ILE A 446 7.23 15.44 2.53
N GLY A 447 6.22 16.29 2.59
CA GLY A 447 4.86 16.09 2.09
C GLY A 447 3.87 15.96 3.25
N PRO A 448 3.94 14.89 4.07
CA PRO A 448 3.13 14.74 5.28
C PRO A 448 3.26 15.91 6.26
N ASP A 449 4.42 16.57 6.34
CA ASP A 449 4.63 17.78 7.14
C ASP A 449 3.63 18.90 6.82
N MET A 450 3.25 19.07 5.55
CA MET A 450 2.25 20.06 5.15
C MET A 450 0.82 19.71 5.62
N LEU A 451 0.56 18.46 6.03
CA LEU A 451 -0.73 18.09 6.63
C LEU A 451 -0.95 18.76 8.00
N LEU A 452 0.11 19.31 8.61
CA LEU A 452 -0.01 20.15 9.81
C LEU A 452 -0.87 21.41 9.55
N LEU A 453 -1.02 21.84 8.30
CA LEU A 453 -1.96 22.90 7.93
C LEU A 453 -3.43 22.48 8.15
N GLY A 454 -3.71 21.18 8.28
CA GLY A 454 -5.01 20.61 8.62
C GLY A 454 -5.25 20.41 10.13
N LEU A 455 -4.35 20.90 11.00
CA LEU A 455 -4.51 20.77 12.46
C LEU A 455 -5.84 21.29 13.01
N PRO A 456 -6.40 22.44 12.56
CA PRO A 456 -7.71 22.89 13.03
C PRO A 456 -8.80 21.83 12.82
N THR A 457 -8.81 21.16 11.66
CA THR A 457 -9.71 20.03 11.38
C THR A 457 -9.49 18.87 12.34
N LEU A 458 -8.23 18.50 12.58
CA LEU A 458 -7.91 17.40 13.50
C LEU A 458 -8.40 17.67 14.92
N ILE A 459 -8.26 18.91 15.39
CA ILE A 459 -8.71 19.35 16.71
C ILE A 459 -10.23 19.25 16.80
N GLU A 460 -10.98 19.76 15.82
CA GLU A 460 -12.45 19.69 15.81
C GLU A 460 -12.97 18.25 15.82
N ILE A 461 -12.42 17.39 14.96
CA ILE A 461 -12.79 15.97 14.94
C ILE A 461 -12.48 15.33 16.31
N GLY A 462 -11.31 15.63 16.88
CA GLY A 462 -10.90 15.12 18.20
C GLY A 462 -11.79 15.59 19.35
N GLN A 463 -12.34 16.81 19.28
CA GLN A 463 -13.23 17.36 20.30
C GLN A 463 -14.65 16.80 20.24
N GLY A 464 -15.10 16.35 19.05
CA GLY A 464 -16.43 15.77 18.87
C GLY A 464 -17.59 16.75 19.09
N GLN A 465 -17.35 18.06 18.95
CA GLN A 465 -18.36 19.11 19.09
C GLN A 465 -19.01 19.44 17.73
N PRO A 466 -20.27 19.93 17.72
CA PRO A 466 -20.92 20.37 16.48
C PRO A 466 -20.06 21.40 15.73
N LEU A 467 -19.89 21.19 14.43
CA LEU A 467 -18.98 21.99 13.62
C LEU A 467 -19.61 23.36 13.31
N SER A 468 -18.86 24.44 13.58
CA SER A 468 -19.23 25.80 13.22
C SER A 468 -18.67 26.23 11.86
N TRP A 469 -19.39 27.10 11.15
CA TRP A 469 -18.87 27.78 9.95
C TRP A 469 -17.60 28.61 10.24
N LEU A 470 -17.42 29.09 11.47
CA LEU A 470 -16.20 29.78 11.88
C LEU A 470 -14.97 28.87 11.71
N THR A 471 -15.06 27.60 12.12
CA THR A 471 -13.92 26.68 11.96
C THR A 471 -13.66 26.34 10.50
N VAL A 472 -14.70 26.24 9.67
CA VAL A 472 -14.54 26.08 8.22
C VAL A 472 -13.76 27.27 7.63
N LEU A 473 -14.10 28.50 8.03
CA LEU A 473 -13.37 29.71 7.61
C LEU A 473 -11.93 29.73 8.13
N THR A 474 -11.71 29.37 9.41
CA THR A 474 -10.37 29.28 10.00
C THR A 474 -9.50 28.29 9.23
N GLN A 475 -10.01 27.09 8.95
CA GLN A 475 -9.30 26.07 8.18
C GLN A 475 -9.01 26.53 6.74
N LEU A 476 -9.91 27.32 6.13
CA LEU A 476 -9.71 27.89 4.79
C LEU A 476 -8.59 28.90 4.78
N VAL A 477 -8.57 29.81 5.74
CA VAL A 477 -7.50 30.81 5.87
C VAL A 477 -6.16 30.11 6.11
N VAL A 478 -6.09 29.17 7.07
CA VAL A 478 -4.86 28.41 7.37
C VAL A 478 -4.37 27.64 6.13
N GLY A 479 -5.27 26.94 5.44
CA GLY A 479 -4.93 26.17 4.25
C GLY A 479 -4.45 27.03 3.08
N LEU A 480 -5.14 28.14 2.79
CA LEU A 480 -4.76 29.06 1.71
C LEU A 480 -3.48 29.83 2.01
N VAL A 481 -3.34 30.36 3.23
CA VAL A 481 -2.13 31.08 3.65
C VAL A 481 -0.93 30.13 3.67
N GLY A 482 -1.09 28.92 4.21
CA GLY A 482 -0.03 27.91 4.22
C GLY A 482 0.39 27.48 2.81
N ALA A 483 -0.57 27.18 1.93
CA ALA A 483 -0.30 26.85 0.53
C ALA A 483 0.38 28.01 -0.22
N ARG A 484 -0.05 29.26 0.05
CA ARG A 484 0.56 30.47 -0.52
C ARG A 484 1.98 30.69 0.00
N ALA A 485 2.22 30.49 1.29
CA ALA A 485 3.54 30.60 1.91
C ALA A 485 4.52 29.57 1.33
N TYR A 486 4.05 28.32 1.16
CA TYR A 486 4.80 27.26 0.47
C TYR A 486 5.14 27.66 -0.98
N LEU A 487 4.16 28.17 -1.74
CA LEU A 487 4.38 28.64 -3.11
C LEU A 487 5.42 29.78 -3.15
N SER A 488 5.28 30.79 -2.28
CA SER A 488 6.20 31.93 -2.26
C SER A 488 7.61 31.55 -1.82
N GLY A 489 7.75 30.63 -0.86
CA GLY A 489 9.05 30.21 -0.33
C GLY A 489 9.81 29.23 -1.24
N SER A 490 9.09 28.51 -2.11
CA SER A 490 9.64 27.44 -2.96
C SER A 490 9.68 27.77 -4.46
N THR A 491 9.14 28.90 -4.90
CA THR A 491 9.11 29.32 -6.32
C THR A 491 9.40 30.81 -6.48
N SER A 492 9.84 31.21 -7.68
CA SER A 492 10.07 32.61 -8.05
C SER A 492 9.29 32.97 -9.31
N PRO A 493 8.76 34.21 -9.41
CA PRO A 493 8.07 34.67 -10.61
C PRO A 493 9.02 34.81 -11.81
N GLU A 494 10.32 34.94 -11.58
CA GLU A 494 11.35 35.19 -12.60
C GLU A 494 12.13 33.93 -13.00
N ARG A 495 12.16 32.92 -12.14
CA ARG A 495 12.85 31.65 -12.42
C ARG A 495 11.94 30.66 -13.10
N VAL A 496 12.49 29.90 -14.04
CA VAL A 496 11.80 28.82 -14.77
C VAL A 496 12.01 27.44 -14.11
N GLU A 497 13.05 27.29 -13.28
CA GLU A 497 13.39 26.02 -12.63
C GLU A 497 12.54 25.72 -11.40
N LEU A 498 12.13 24.45 -11.23
CA LEU A 498 11.31 24.00 -10.10
C LEU A 498 12.12 23.48 -8.91
N LYS A 499 13.43 23.31 -9.03
CA LYS A 499 14.28 22.96 -7.89
C LYS A 499 14.88 24.23 -7.32
N LYS A 500 14.90 24.32 -5.99
CA LYS A 500 15.84 25.21 -5.30
C LYS A 500 17.21 24.54 -5.46
N ALA A 501 18.21 25.28 -5.93
CA ALA A 501 19.60 24.84 -5.91
C ALA A 501 19.98 24.38 -4.50
#